data_AF-A0A944F149-F1
#
_entry.id   AF-A0A944F149-F1
#
_cell.length_a   1.000
_cell.length_b   1.000
_cell.length_c   1.000
_cell.angle_alpha   90.00
_cell.angle_beta   90.00
_cell.angle_gamma   90.00
#
_symmetry.space_group_name_H-M   'P 1'
#
loop_
_entity.id
_entity.type
_entity.pdbx_description
1 polymer ?
#
loop_
_entity_poly.entity_id
_entity_poly.type
_entity_poly.pdbx_seq_one_letter_code
_entity_poly.pdbx_strand_id
1 'polypeptide(L)' 'MSDYQSYEFCAADRALDRQQLAVLRTISTRAHITATSFTSTYQWGGLKADPWQLMERYFGAHLYLANWGTQRLIVNLPAE' A
#
# COMPACT_ATOMS: atom_id res chain seq x y z
N MET A 1 -23.42 3.96 -8.32
CA MET A 1 -22.58 3.40 -7.24
C MET A 1 -21.40 4.33 -7.07
N SER A 2 -21.02 4.67 -5.84
CA SER A 2 -19.79 5.44 -5.60
C SER A 2 -18.59 4.56 -5.86
N ASP A 3 -17.58 5.09 -6.55
CA ASP A 3 -16.29 4.44 -6.73
C ASP A 3 -15.69 4.09 -5.36
N TYR A 4 -15.13 2.90 -5.23
CA TYR A 4 -14.44 2.47 -4.00
C TYR A 4 -13.19 1.69 -4.35
N GLN A 5 -12.09 2.06 -3.72
CA GLN A 5 -10.79 1.44 -3.88
C GLN A 5 -10.13 1.24 -2.51
N SER A 6 -9.57 0.05 -2.29
CA SER A 6 -8.71 -0.28 -1.14
C SER A 6 -7.30 -0.56 -1.64
N TYR A 7 -6.31 0.04 -0.98
CA TYR A 7 -4.90 -0.26 -1.16
C TYR A 7 -4.34 -0.74 0.17
N GLU A 8 -3.81 -1.94 0.19
CA GLU A 8 -3.22 -2.57 1.38
C GLU A 8 -1.81 -3.02 1.05
N PHE A 9 -0.86 -2.65 1.91
CA PHE A 9 0.53 -3.03 1.79
C PHE A 9 1.01 -3.62 3.10
N CYS A 10 1.84 -4.66 3.01
CA CYS A 10 2.39 -5.39 4.15
C CYS A 10 3.92 -5.51 4.02
N ALA A 11 4.63 -5.13 5.08
CA ALA A 11 6.07 -5.32 5.21
C ALA A 11 6.31 -6.67 5.89
N ALA A 12 6.34 -7.74 5.09
CA ALA A 12 6.41 -9.12 5.57
C ALA A 12 7.76 -9.48 6.20
N ASP A 13 8.85 -8.97 5.62
CA ASP A 13 10.21 -9.38 6.02
C ASP A 13 10.80 -8.53 7.16
N ARG A 14 10.42 -7.24 7.23
CA ARG A 14 11.01 -6.30 8.17
C ARG A 14 10.04 -5.17 8.53
N ALA A 15 10.00 -4.82 9.82
CA ALA A 15 9.26 -3.64 10.29
C ALA A 15 9.88 -2.34 9.76
N LEU A 16 9.00 -1.41 9.38
CA LEU A 16 9.31 -0.07 8.93
C LEU A 16 9.87 0.79 10.06
N ASP A 17 10.92 1.54 9.77
CA ASP A 17 11.51 2.51 10.69
C ASP A 17 10.72 3.83 10.72
N ARG A 18 11.03 4.71 11.69
CA ARG A 18 10.34 5.98 11.87
C ARG A 18 10.45 6.90 10.66
N GLN A 19 11.55 6.87 9.92
CA GLN A 19 11.74 7.71 8.74
C GLN A 19 10.88 7.20 7.59
N GLN A 20 10.83 5.88 7.39
CA GLN A 20 9.95 5.24 6.40
C GLN A 20 8.48 5.53 6.70
N LEU A 21 8.06 5.43 7.97
CA LEU A 21 6.70 5.78 8.39
C LEU A 21 6.36 7.26 8.11
N ALA A 22 7.31 8.17 8.34
CA ALA A 22 7.13 9.59 8.04
C ALA A 22 6.95 9.84 6.52
N VAL A 23 7.72 9.17 5.66
CA VAL A 23 7.57 9.24 4.20
C VAL A 23 6.20 8.70 3.76
N LEU A 24 5.78 7.55 4.29
CA LEU A 24 4.45 7.00 3.96
C LEU A 24 3.32 7.95 4.39
N ARG A 25 3.49 8.66 5.50
CA ARG A 25 2.51 9.66 5.96
C ARG A 25 2.37 10.84 5.02
N THR A 26 3.42 11.21 4.26
CA THR A 26 3.30 12.28 3.24
C THR A 26 2.54 11.82 1.99
N ILE A 27 2.47 10.51 1.72
CA ILE A 27 1.75 9.95 0.57
C ILE A 27 0.24 9.95 0.80
N SER A 28 -0.19 9.57 2.01
CA SER A 28 -1.61 9.57 2.37
C SER A 28 -1.79 10.00 3.82
N THR A 29 -2.46 11.13 4.00
CA THR A 29 -2.83 11.63 5.32
C THR A 29 -3.90 10.75 5.97
N ARG A 30 -4.77 10.12 5.17
CA ARG A 30 -5.88 9.28 5.62
C ARG A 30 -5.51 7.82 5.83
N ALA A 31 -4.31 7.39 5.40
CA ALA A 31 -3.90 6.00 5.54
C ALA A 31 -3.77 5.60 7.00
N HIS A 32 -4.19 4.39 7.32
CA HIS A 32 -3.79 3.72 8.54
C HIS A 32 -2.40 3.13 8.31
N ILE A 33 -1.42 3.55 9.12
CA ILE A 33 -0.01 3.16 8.94
C ILE A 33 0.48 2.59 10.27
N THR A 34 1.02 1.39 10.22
CA THR A 34 1.68 0.71 11.33
C THR A 34 3.13 0.39 10.97
N ALA A 35 3.90 -0.15 11.90
CA ALA A 35 5.26 -0.60 11.62
C ALA A 35 5.33 -1.70 10.54
N THR A 36 4.23 -2.38 10.21
CA THR A 36 4.23 -3.47 9.23
C THR A 36 3.19 -3.32 8.13
N SER A 37 2.40 -2.24 8.12
CA SER A 37 1.33 -2.08 7.14
C SER A 37 1.03 -0.63 6.77
N PHE A 38 0.55 -0.45 5.55
CA PHE A 38 -0.03 0.79 5.05
C PHE A 38 -1.35 0.46 4.35
N THR A 39 -2.44 1.00 4.86
CA THR A 39 -3.79 0.77 4.32
C THR A 39 -4.45 2.11 4.01
N SER A 40 -4.96 2.27 2.79
CA SER A 40 -5.65 3.50 2.37
C SER A 40 -6.86 3.16 1.51
N THR A 41 -8.01 3.76 1.84
CA THR A 41 -9.24 3.62 1.06
C THR A 41 -9.61 4.96 0.40
N TYR A 42 -10.17 4.89 -0.80
CA TYR A 42 -10.56 6.07 -1.59
C TYR A 42 -11.96 5.88 -2.16
N GLN A 43 -12.73 6.95 -2.12
CA GLN A 43 -14.04 7.03 -2.78
C GLN A 43 -13.98 7.79 -4.11
N TRP A 44 -12.99 8.67 -4.30
CA TRP A 44 -12.69 9.37 -5.56
C TRP A 44 -11.17 9.54 -5.70
N GLY A 45 -10.65 9.52 -6.93
CA GLY A 45 -9.21 9.60 -7.19
C GLY A 45 -8.50 8.27 -6.96
N GLY A 46 -7.35 8.29 -6.28
CA GLY A 46 -6.54 7.10 -6.02
C GLY A 46 -5.27 7.43 -5.26
N LEU A 47 -4.46 6.40 -5.00
CA LEU A 47 -3.18 6.54 -4.34
C LEU A 47 -2.26 7.50 -5.11
N LYS A 48 -1.61 8.44 -4.41
CA LYS A 48 -0.69 9.43 -4.99
C LYS A 48 0.76 8.92 -5.02
N ALA A 49 0.92 7.63 -5.26
CA ALA A 49 2.20 6.94 -5.36
C ALA A 49 2.05 5.71 -6.27
N ASP A 50 3.15 5.27 -6.86
CA ASP A 50 3.19 4.03 -7.64
C ASP A 50 3.30 2.83 -6.68
N PRO A 51 2.32 1.88 -6.70
CA PRO A 51 2.38 0.67 -5.89
C PRO A 51 3.66 -0.15 -6.11
N TRP A 52 4.21 -0.17 -7.32
CA TRP A 52 5.44 -0.93 -7.61
C TRP A 52 6.65 -0.35 -6.88
N GLN A 53 6.80 0.97 -6.88
CA GLN A 53 7.89 1.64 -6.16
C GLN A 53 7.77 1.46 -4.64
N LEU A 54 6.54 1.40 -4.12
CA LEU A 54 6.31 1.13 -2.71
C LEU A 54 6.67 -0.32 -2.35
N MET A 55 6.34 -1.27 -3.22
CA MET A 55 6.75 -2.66 -3.10
C MET A 55 8.26 -2.80 -3.09
N GLU A 56 8.96 -2.25 -4.07
CA GLU A 56 10.43 -2.34 -4.16
C GLU A 56 11.16 -1.77 -2.93
N ARG A 57 10.62 -0.70 -2.33
CA ARG A 57 11.31 0.03 -1.27
C ARG A 57 10.94 -0.40 0.15
N TYR A 58 9.70 -0.82 0.36
CA TYR A 58 9.14 -0.90 1.71
C TYR A 58 8.33 -2.17 2.00
N PHE A 59 7.75 -2.83 0.98
CA PHE A 59 6.71 -3.84 1.21
C PHE A 59 6.99 -5.15 0.50
N GLY A 60 6.66 -6.26 1.17
CA GLY A 60 6.76 -7.61 0.62
C GLY A 60 5.47 -8.05 -0.09
N ALA A 61 4.33 -7.43 0.23
CA ALA A 61 3.04 -7.75 -0.40
C ALA A 61 2.15 -6.51 -0.54
N HIS A 62 1.34 -6.49 -1.60
CA HIS A 62 0.33 -5.49 -1.87
C HIS A 62 -0.95 -6.10 -2.43
N LEU A 63 -2.09 -5.67 -1.90
CA LEU A 63 -3.42 -5.97 -2.40
C LEU A 63 -4.13 -4.67 -2.79
N TYR A 64 -4.67 -4.65 -4.01
CA TYR A 64 -5.56 -3.61 -4.52
C TYR A 64 -6.92 -4.21 -4.86
N LEU A 65 -7.98 -3.62 -4.33
CA LEU A 65 -9.37 -4.01 -4.60
C LEU A 65 -10.17 -2.79 -5.02
N ALA A 66 -10.93 -2.90 -6.11
CA ALA A 66 -11.88 -1.89 -6.53
C ALA A 66 -13.28 -2.49 -6.73
N ASN A 67 -14.31 -1.74 -6.35
CA ASN A 67 -15.70 -2.21 -6.43
C ASN A 67 -16.23 -2.37 -7.87
N TRP A 68 -15.50 -1.88 -8.88
CA TRP A 68 -15.76 -2.16 -10.31
C TRP A 68 -15.06 -3.44 -10.81
N GLY A 69 -14.58 -4.29 -9.91
CA GLY A 69 -14.08 -5.63 -10.23
C GLY A 69 -12.58 -5.74 -10.49
N THR A 70 -11.82 -4.64 -10.42
CA THR A 70 -10.36 -4.73 -10.50
C THR A 70 -9.79 -5.27 -9.19
N GLN A 71 -8.98 -6.32 -9.29
CA GLN A 71 -8.24 -6.88 -8.17
C GLN A 71 -6.79 -7.09 -8.62
N ARG A 72 -5.82 -6.69 -7.81
CA ARG A 72 -4.40 -6.94 -8.08
C ARG A 72 -3.72 -7.37 -6.80
N LEU A 73 -2.98 -8.46 -6.89
CA LEU A 73 -2.11 -8.96 -5.84
C LEU A 73 -0.67 -8.93 -6.36
N ILE A 74 0.22 -8.30 -5.62
CA ILE A 74 1.66 -8.28 -5.89
C ILE A 74 2.36 -8.86 -4.67
N VAL A 75 3.29 -9.78 -4.91
CA VAL A 75 4.09 -10.42 -3.86
C VAL A 75 5.54 -10.39 -4.32
N ASN A 76 6.42 -9.84 -3.50
CA ASN A 76 7.86 -9.93 -3.70
C ASN A 76 8.32 -11.28 -3.17
N LEU A 77 8.88 -12.09 -4.06
CA LEU A 77 9.48 -13.37 -3.70
C LEU A 77 11.00 -13.18 -3.57
N PRO A 78 11.64 -13.81 -2.57
CA PRO A 78 13.09 -13.81 -2.50
C PRO A 78 13.66 -14.45 -3.76
N ALA A 79 14.75 -13.87 -4.28
CA ALA A 79 15.56 -14.55 -5.27
C ALA A 79 16.34 -15.68 -4.57
N GLU A 80 16.28 -16.88 -5.14
CA GLU A 80 16.96 -18.09 -4.66
C GLU A 80 18.49 -17.96 -4.69
#